data_AF-A0A060C1U7-F1
#
_entry.id   AF-A0A060C1U7-F1
#
_cell.length_a   1.000
_cell.length_b   1.000
_cell.length_c   1.000
_cell.angle_alpha   90.00
_cell.angle_beta   90.00
_cell.angle_gamma   90.00
#
_symmetry.space_group_name_H-M   'P 1'
#
loop_
_entity.id
_entity.type
_entity.pdbx_description
1 polymer ?
#
loop_
_entity_poly.entity_id
_entity_poly.type
_entity_poly.pdbx_seq_one_letter_code
_entity_poly.pdbx_strand_id
1 'polypeptide(L)' 'SYDTMRKAGIEYKDAPLYIPPYEYYNKEIAAWAKSMGIQVINYTPGTMSNADYTTPDMKNYRSSKFIYNNIMKLEKEKG' A
#
# COMPACT_ATOMS: atom_id res chain seq x y z
N SER A 1 -2.52 5.93 13.09
CA SER A 1 -3.35 5.07 13.97
C SER A 1 -4.78 5.57 13.92
N TYR A 2 -5.77 4.69 14.11
CA TYR A 2 -7.17 5.08 14.27
C TYR A 2 -7.39 6.09 15.40
N ASP A 3 -6.51 6.12 16.42
CA ASP A 3 -6.57 7.14 17.48
C ASP A 3 -6.26 8.55 16.97
N THR A 4 -5.33 8.68 16.01
CA THR A 4 -5.04 9.95 15.35
C THR A 4 -6.22 10.41 14.50
N MET A 5 -6.86 9.47 13.80
CA MET A 5 -8.03 9.74 12.95
C MET A 5 -9.24 10.18 13.79
N ARG A 6 -9.45 9.53 14.94
CA ARG A 6 -10.51 9.90 15.89
C ARG A 6 -10.38 11.33 16.41
N LYS A 7 -9.15 11.81 16.64
CA LYS A 7 -8.92 13.23 17.01
C LYS A 7 -9.36 14.22 15.92
N ALA A 8 -9.41 13.78 14.67
CA ALA A 8 -9.93 14.53 13.53
C ALA A 8 -11.42 14.24 13.25
N GLY A 9 -12.12 13.50 14.13
CA GLY A 9 -13.53 13.16 13.97
C GLY A 9 -13.81 12.03 12.97
N ILE A 10 -12.78 11.27 12.57
CA ILE A 10 -12.90 10.16 11.62
C ILE A 10 -12.89 8.86 12.43
N GLU A 11 -14.02 8.18 12.50
CA GLU A 11 -14.10 6.85 13.09
C GLU A 11 -13.60 5.78 12.12
N TYR A 12 -13.23 4.61 12.60
CA TYR A 12 -12.72 3.52 11.75
C TYR A 12 -13.73 3.09 10.67
N LYS A 13 -15.03 3.22 10.97
CA LYS A 13 -16.13 2.97 10.03
C LYS A 13 -16.19 3.98 8.87
N ASP A 14 -15.66 5.18 9.08
CA ASP A 14 -15.59 6.24 8.06
C ASP A 14 -14.37 6.05 7.14
N ALA A 15 -13.44 5.18 7.55
CA ALA A 15 -12.24 4.80 6.80
C ALA A 15 -12.09 3.27 6.74
N PRO A 16 -12.94 2.58 5.96
CA PRO A 16 -12.99 1.11 5.89
C PRO A 16 -11.85 0.52 5.04
N LEU A 17 -10.72 1.21 4.94
CA LEU A 17 -9.54 0.80 4.16
C LEU A 17 -8.31 0.76 5.07
N TYR A 18 -7.51 -0.29 4.94
CA TYR A 18 -6.29 -0.46 5.72
C TYR A 18 -5.15 -1.02 4.88
N ILE A 19 -4.02 -0.32 4.87
CA ILE A 19 -2.73 -0.82 4.38
C ILE A 19 -1.91 -1.23 5.60
N PRO A 20 -1.50 -2.50 5.72
CA PRO A 20 -0.65 -2.92 6.82
C PRO A 20 0.76 -2.32 6.70
N PRO A 21 1.46 -2.10 7.83
CA PRO A 21 2.85 -1.66 7.82
C PRO A 21 3.72 -2.55 6.93
N TYR A 22 4.65 -1.92 6.21
CA TYR A 22 5.50 -2.59 5.23
C TYR A 22 4.73 -3.33 4.13
N GLU A 23 3.44 -3.01 3.95
CA GLU A 23 2.53 -3.67 3.01
C GLU A 23 2.43 -5.19 3.22
N TYR A 24 2.78 -5.63 4.44
CA TYR A 24 2.82 -7.03 4.81
C TYR A 24 1.46 -7.47 5.35
N TYR A 25 0.75 -8.29 4.58
CA TYR A 25 -0.50 -8.91 5.01
C TYR A 25 -0.33 -10.43 5.10
N ASN A 26 -1.09 -11.03 6.01
CA ASN A 26 -1.19 -12.48 6.16
C ASN A 26 -2.64 -12.86 6.49
N LYS A 27 -2.90 -14.15 6.70
CA LYS A 27 -4.24 -14.67 7.00
C LYS A 27 -4.82 -14.08 8.28
N GLU A 28 -3.99 -13.86 9.30
CA GLU A 28 -4.41 -13.28 10.57
C GLU A 28 -4.83 -11.81 10.40
N ILE A 29 -4.02 -11.04 9.66
CA ILE A 29 -4.28 -9.63 9.37
C ILE A 29 -5.57 -9.47 8.57
N ALA A 30 -5.75 -10.29 7.55
CA ALA A 30 -6.97 -10.30 6.75
C ALA A 30 -8.20 -10.67 7.59
N ALA A 31 -8.08 -11.62 8.52
CA ALA A 31 -9.19 -12.10 9.33
C ALA A 31 -9.72 -11.04 10.31
N TRP A 32 -8.84 -10.36 11.06
CA TRP A 32 -9.30 -9.33 12.01
C TRP A 32 -9.81 -8.08 11.29
N ALA A 33 -9.18 -7.67 10.18
CA ALA A 33 -9.66 -6.52 9.43
C ALA A 33 -11.07 -6.78 8.90
N LYS A 34 -11.30 -7.98 8.35
CA LYS A 34 -12.62 -8.41 7.90
C LYS A 34 -13.66 -8.45 9.02
N SER A 35 -13.31 -8.92 10.23
CA SER A 35 -14.25 -8.94 11.36
C SER A 35 -14.66 -7.55 11.83
N MET A 36 -13.84 -6.53 11.56
CA MET A 36 -14.12 -5.12 11.83
C MET A 36 -14.83 -4.41 10.67
N GLY A 37 -15.12 -5.09 9.56
CA GLY A 37 -15.67 -4.46 8.35
C GLY A 37 -14.65 -3.58 7.59
N ILE A 38 -13.35 -3.79 7.82
CA ILE A 38 -12.26 -3.06 7.19
C ILE A 38 -11.68 -3.89 6.05
N GLN A 39 -11.54 -3.28 4.87
CA GLN A 39 -10.90 -3.88 3.71
C GLN A 39 -9.38 -3.69 3.78
N VAL A 40 -8.65 -4.80 3.80
CA VAL A 40 -7.19 -4.77 3.60
C VAL A 40 -6.91 -4.49 2.13
N ILE A 41 -6.06 -3.51 1.85
CA ILE A 41 -5.56 -3.22 0.51
C ILE A 41 -4.04 -3.40 0.49
N ASN A 42 -3.53 -3.78 -0.68
CA ASN A 42 -2.10 -4.00 -0.90
C ASN A 42 -1.68 -3.51 -2.28
N TYR A 43 -0.38 -3.40 -2.53
CA TYR A 43 0.18 -3.04 -3.82
C TYR A 43 -0.10 -4.11 -4.88
N THR A 44 -0.03 -3.71 -6.14
CA THR A 44 -0.10 -4.63 -7.28
C THR A 44 1.29 -5.22 -7.54
N PRO A 45 1.50 -6.54 -7.39
CA PRO A 45 2.81 -7.14 -7.58
C PRO A 45 3.38 -6.91 -8.98
N GLY A 46 4.69 -6.71 -9.06
CA GLY A 46 5.42 -6.50 -10.32
C GLY A 46 5.46 -5.04 -10.80
N THR A 47 4.59 -4.15 -10.31
CA THR A 47 4.60 -2.72 -10.66
C THR A 47 5.80 -1.96 -10.09
N MET A 48 6.37 -2.44 -9.00
CA MET A 48 7.41 -1.76 -8.21
C MET A 48 6.99 -0.36 -7.73
N SER A 49 5.67 -0.09 -7.63
CA SER A 49 5.16 1.22 -7.20
C SER A 49 5.59 1.59 -5.79
N ASN A 50 5.79 0.60 -4.93
CA ASN A 50 6.20 0.73 -3.53
C ASN A 50 7.73 0.84 -3.33
N ALA A 51 8.52 0.99 -4.40
CA ALA A 51 9.98 1.09 -4.32
C ALA A 51 10.49 2.54 -4.16
N ASP A 52 9.61 3.49 -3.86
CA ASP A 52 9.87 4.93 -3.75
C ASP A 52 10.51 5.34 -2.41
N TYR A 53 10.56 4.44 -1.44
CA TYR A 53 11.17 4.66 -0.11
C TYR A 53 12.70 4.82 -0.10
N THR A 54 13.34 4.85 -1.28
CA THR A 54 14.80 4.91 -1.43
C THR A 54 15.27 6.25 -1.98
N THR A 55 16.46 6.69 -1.59
CA THR A 55 17.11 7.91 -2.09
C THR A 55 18.25 7.57 -3.06
N PRO A 56 18.71 8.51 -3.92
CA PRO A 56 19.71 8.25 -4.96
C PRO A 56 21.03 7.63 -4.49
N ASP A 57 21.41 7.84 -3.24
CA ASP A 57 22.60 7.30 -2.59
C ASP A 57 22.44 5.84 -2.09
N MET A 58 21.21 5.31 -2.06
CA MET A 58 20.92 3.95 -1.61
C MET A 58 21.12 2.92 -2.74
N LYS A 59 21.71 1.76 -2.41
CA LYS A 59 22.06 0.69 -3.36
C LYS A 59 20.89 0.22 -4.27
N ASN A 60 19.66 0.20 -3.74
CA ASN A 60 18.47 -0.27 -4.45
C ASN A 60 17.58 0.88 -4.95
N TYR A 61 18.16 2.08 -5.16
CA TYR A 61 17.41 3.24 -5.61
C TYR A 61 16.64 2.97 -6.91
N ARG A 62 15.40 3.47 -6.95
CA ARG A 62 14.55 3.52 -8.13
C ARG A 62 14.00 4.93 -8.28
N SER A 63 14.32 5.58 -9.40
CA SER A 63 13.77 6.91 -9.68
C SER A 63 12.28 6.84 -10.01
N SER A 64 11.57 7.94 -9.80
CA SER A 64 10.15 8.04 -10.17
C SER A 64 9.92 7.74 -11.66
N LYS A 65 10.87 8.10 -12.53
CA LYS A 65 10.81 7.79 -13.96
C LYS A 65 10.92 6.28 -14.23
N PHE A 66 11.81 5.58 -13.51
CA PHE A 66 11.91 4.12 -13.60
C PHE A 66 10.60 3.46 -13.16
N ILE A 67 10.08 3.85 -11.98
CA ILE A 67 8.84 3.28 -11.42
C ILE A 67 7.67 3.48 -12.40
N TYR A 68 7.49 4.70 -12.90
CA TYR A 68 6.46 5.02 -13.90
C TYR A 68 6.56 4.16 -15.16
N ASN A 69 7.77 4.05 -15.75
CA ASN A 69 7.96 3.24 -16.95
C ASN A 69 7.65 1.76 -16.70
N ASN A 70 7.95 1.25 -15.50
CA ASN A 70 7.65 -0.14 -15.13
C ASN A 70 6.14 -0.38 -14.97
N ILE A 71 5.42 0.57 -14.36
CA ILE A 71 3.94 0.54 -14.29
C ILE A 71 3.35 0.49 -15.69
N MET A 72 3.73 1.42 -16.57
CA MET A 72 3.21 1.49 -17.94
C MET A 72 3.55 0.25 -18.78
N LYS A 73 4.74 -0.34 -18.54
CA LYS A 73 5.12 -1.59 -19.18
C LYS A 73 4.19 -2.74 -18.77
N LEU A 74 3.96 -2.91 -17.47
CA LEU A 74 3.10 -3.97 -16.96
C LEU A 74 1.66 -3.80 -17.46
N GLU A 75 1.15 -2.57 -17.46
CA GLU A 75 -0.17 -2.23 -18.00
C GLU A 75 -0.29 -2.62 -19.47
N LYS A 76 0.71 -2.28 -20.30
CA LYS A 76 0.71 -2.67 -21.72
C LYS A 76 0.73 -4.20 -21.93
N GLU A 77 1.35 -4.94 -21.01
CA GLU A 77 1.50 -6.41 -21.12
C GLU A 77 0.30 -7.18 -20.54
N LYS A 78 -0.46 -6.58 -19.60
CA LYS A 78 -1.47 -7.30 -18.79
C LYS A 78 -2.80 -6.58 -18.58
N GLY A 79 -2.93 -5.31 -18.98
CA GLY A 79 -4.17 -4.52 -18.95
C GLY A 79 -4.99 -4.74 -20.22
#